data_AF-T0UHN9-F1
#
_entry.id   AF-T0UHN9-F1
#
_cell.length_a   1.000
_cell.length_b   1.000
_cell.length_c   1.000
_cell.angle_alpha   90.00
_cell.angle_beta   90.00
_cell.angle_gamma   90.00
#
_symmetry.space_group_name_H-M   'P 1'
#
loop_
_entity.id
_entity.type
_entity.pdbx_description
1 polymer ?
#
loop_
_entity_poly.entity_id
_entity_poly.type
_entity_poly.pdbx_seq_one_letter_code
_entity_poly.pdbx_strand_id
1 'polypeptide(L)' 'MSEHHGKIVAVRYQNQIALAYHPEVDNDNSIHSYFLKICQNKE' A
#
# COMPACT_ATOMS: atom_id res chain seq x y z
N MET A 1 -8.84 0.37 0.34
CA MET A 1 -8.65 1.82 0.48
C MET A 1 -8.44 2.10 1.96
N SER A 2 -7.51 2.97 2.31
CA SER A 2 -7.30 3.45 3.68
C SER A 2 -7.44 4.96 3.76
N GLU A 3 -7.94 5.44 4.89
CA GLU A 3 -8.23 6.84 5.17
C GLU A 3 -7.56 7.29 6.47
N HIS A 4 -7.11 8.53 6.53
CA HIS A 4 -6.61 9.18 7.73
C HIS A 4 -7.22 10.59 7.82
N HIS A 5 -7.92 10.88 8.92
CA HIS A 5 -8.62 12.16 9.14
C HIS A 5 -9.54 12.59 7.97
N GLY A 6 -10.35 11.68 7.43
CA GLY A 6 -11.26 12.00 6.32
C GLY A 6 -10.57 12.13 4.95
N LYS A 7 -9.28 11.82 4.85
CA LYS A 7 -8.50 11.90 3.61
C LYS A 7 -7.99 10.53 3.19
N ILE A 8 -8.14 10.20 1.92
CA ILE A 8 -7.62 8.96 1.34
C ILE A 8 -6.09 9.01 1.35
N VAL A 9 -5.45 8.02 1.98
CA VAL A 9 -3.98 7.94 2.09
C VAL A 9 -3.37 6.73 1.38
N ALA A 10 -4.18 5.71 1.07
CA ALA A 10 -3.74 4.56 0.29
C ALA A 10 -4.89 3.99 -0.56
N VAL A 11 -4.59 3.71 -1.83
CA VAL A 11 -5.51 3.08 -2.78
C VAL A 11 -4.82 1.93 -3.51
N ARG A 12 -5.62 0.97 -3.97
CA ARG A 12 -5.21 -0.08 -4.89
C ARG A 12 -6.18 -0.09 -6.07
N TYR A 13 -5.64 -0.17 -7.28
CA TYR A 13 -6.39 -0.38 -8.50
C TYR A 13 -5.70 -1.48 -9.31
N GLN A 14 -6.39 -2.60 -9.53
CA GLN A 14 -5.81 -3.80 -10.14
C GLN A 14 -4.50 -4.22 -9.43
N ASN A 15 -3.38 -4.24 -10.16
CA ASN A 15 -2.04 -4.57 -9.67
C ASN A 15 -1.21 -3.33 -9.23
N GLN A 16 -1.81 -2.14 -9.23
CA GLN A 16 -1.15 -0.90 -8.83
C GLN A 16 -1.57 -0.48 -7.42
N ILE A 17 -0.61 -0.01 -6.64
CA ILE A 17 -0.83 0.60 -5.32
C ILE A 17 -0.27 2.02 -5.33
N ALA A 18 -1.00 2.96 -4.72
CA ALA A 18 -0.56 4.34 -4.56
C ALA A 18 -0.73 4.78 -3.11
N LEU A 19 0.25 5.51 -2.60
CA LEU A 19 0.37 5.92 -1.20
C LEU A 19 0.68 7.41 -1.15
N ALA A 20 0.06 8.12 -0.19
CA ALA A 20 0.31 9.54 0.04
C ALA A 20 1.47 9.80 1.05
N TYR A 21 2.20 8.75 1.44
CA TYR A 21 3.25 8.77 2.46
C TYR A 21 4.41 7.85 2.07
N HIS A 22 5.51 7.94 2.82
CA HIS A 22 6.77 7.22 2.61
C HIS A 22 6.83 5.96 3.50
N PRO A 23 6.43 4.76 3.01
CA PRO A 23 6.43 3.53 3.81
C PRO A 23 7.86 3.03 4.17
N GLU A 24 8.91 3.63 3.63
CA GLU A 24 10.31 3.32 3.94
C GLU A 24 10.84 4.04 5.19
N VAL A 25 10.12 5.05 5.69
CA VAL A 25 10.54 5.88 6.83
C VAL A 25 9.81 5.47 8.13
N ASP A 26 9.16 4.30 8.12
CA ASP A 26 8.53 3.69 9.29
C ASP A 26 9.05 2.25 9.48
N ASN A 27 8.90 1.69 10.68
CA ASN A 27 9.35 0.33 10.99
C ASN A 27 8.27 -0.72 10.66
N ASP A 28 7.06 -0.29 10.28
CA ASP A 28 5.99 -1.15 9.81
C ASP A 28 6.22 -1.63 8.37
N ASN A 29 6.40 -2.95 8.23
CA ASN A 29 6.61 -3.60 6.94
C ASN A 29 5.32 -4.11 6.29
N SER A 30 4.14 -3.68 6.76
CA SER A 30 2.86 -4.24 6.31
C SER A 30 2.60 -3.94 4.82
N ILE A 31 2.91 -2.72 4.38
CA ILE A 31 2.78 -2.33 2.96
C ILE A 31 3.79 -3.03 2.07
N HIS A 32 5.05 -3.16 2.51
CA HIS A 32 6.08 -3.88 1.76
C HIS A 32 5.68 -5.36 1.57
N SER A 33 5.21 -5.99 2.65
CA SER A 33 4.70 -7.37 2.63
C SER A 33 3.48 -7.52 1.72
N TYR A 34 2.58 -6.54 1.72
CA TYR A 34 1.41 -6.52 0.85
C TYR A 34 1.79 -6.40 -0.62
N PHE A 35 2.74 -5.52 -0.95
CA PHE A 35 3.26 -5.37 -2.30
C PHE A 35 3.88 -6.67 -2.82
N LEU A 36 4.70 -7.36 -1.99
CA LEU A 36 5.27 -8.65 -2.37
C LEU A 36 4.21 -9.71 -2.67
N LYS A 37 3.11 -9.75 -1.91
CA LYS A 37 1.99 -10.67 -2.18
C LYS A 37 1.33 -10.38 -3.53
N ILE A 38 1.21 -9.12 -3.94
CA ILE A 38 0.71 -8.73 -5.27
C ILE A 38 1.66 -9.22 -6.36
N CYS A 39 2.97 -9.06 -6.18
CA CYS A 39 3.96 -9.52 -7.16
C CYS A 39 4.01 -11.05 -7.31
N GLN A 40 3.76 -11.76 -6.21
CA GLN A 40 3.75 -13.23 -6.17
C GLN A 40 2.44 -13.83 -6.69
N ASN A 41 1.30 -13.15 -6.46
CA ASN A 41 0.02 -13.51 -7.08
C ASN A 41 -0.09 -12.86 -8.46
N LYS A 42 0.51 -13.51 -9.45
CA LYS A 42 0.18 -13.26 -10.86
C LYS A 42 -1.18 -13.88 -11.17
N GLU A 43 -2.24 -13.12 -10.95
CA GLU A 43 -3.45 -13.27 -11.78
C GLU A 43 -3.14 -12.84 -13.22
#